data_AF-A0A183F0E4-F1
#
_entry.id   AF-A0A183F0E4-F1
#
_cell.length_a   1.000
_cell.length_b   1.000
_cell.length_c   1.000
_cell.angle_alpha   90.00
_cell.angle_beta   90.00
_cell.angle_gamma   90.00
#
_symmetry.space_group_name_H-M   'P 1'
#
loop_
_entity.id
_entity.type
_entity.pdbx_description
1 polymer ?
#
loop_
_entity_poly.entity_id
_entity_poly.type
_entity_poly.pdbx_seq_one_letter_code
_entity_poly.pdbx_strand_id
1 'polypeptide(L)'
;MGTLDASTVESLAFSIGATKIAITTPFLIEPLREAAIGRSEELGHTVREHMEAMEPLVQSSIQAASISYDTKSQTTIFEQCKTVVEAELQMLYGCKDAGGNPKVRDGQNFRDFIQ
;
A
#
# COMPACT_ATOMS: atom_id res chain seq x y z
N MET A 1 -32.53 -16.55 -2.55
CA MET A 1 -31.13 -16.45 -3.00
C MET A 1 -30.89 -14.96 -3.22
N GLY A 2 -30.44 -14.26 -2.16
CA GLY A 2 -30.49 -12.80 -2.09
C GLY A 2 -29.48 -12.17 -3.05
N THR A 3 -29.94 -11.17 -3.80
CA THR A 3 -29.08 -10.21 -4.48
C THR A 3 -28.35 -9.42 -3.38
N LEU A 4 -27.09 -9.73 -3.10
CA LEU A 4 -26.25 -8.79 -2.35
C LEU A 4 -26.10 -7.58 -3.26
N ASP A 5 -26.66 -6.47 -2.81
CA ASP A 5 -26.91 -5.29 -3.60
C ASP A 5 -25.61 -4.54 -3.88
N ALA A 6 -25.59 -3.78 -4.98
CA ALA A 6 -24.43 -3.05 -5.46
C ALA A 6 -23.74 -2.17 -4.39
N SER A 7 -24.44 -1.79 -3.31
CA SER A 7 -23.88 -1.06 -2.17
C SER A 7 -22.77 -1.82 -1.43
N THR A 8 -22.82 -3.15 -1.37
CA THR A 8 -21.80 -3.96 -0.69
C THR A 8 -20.49 -3.97 -1.49
N VAL A 9 -20.60 -3.99 -2.83
CA VAL A 9 -19.46 -3.95 -3.75
C VAL A 9 -18.82 -2.55 -3.74
N GLU A 10 -19.64 -1.50 -3.72
CA GLU A 10 -19.20 -0.12 -3.52
C GLU A 10 -18.49 0.07 -2.17
N SER A 11 -19.01 -0.53 -1.09
CA SER A 11 -18.39 -0.45 0.24
C SER A 11 -17.02 -1.15 0.31
N LEU A 12 -16.80 -2.23 -0.47
CA LEU A 12 -15.48 -2.87 -0.53
C LEU A 12 -14.53 -2.21 -1.53
N ALA A 13 -15.03 -1.65 -2.64
CA ALA A 13 -14.25 -0.76 -3.49
C ALA A 13 -13.80 0.49 -2.71
N PHE A 14 -14.66 1.02 -1.83
CA PHE A 14 -14.32 2.07 -0.88
C PHE A 14 -13.29 1.59 0.16
N SER A 15 -13.38 0.34 0.65
CA SER A 15 -12.38 -0.23 1.56
C SER A 15 -11.01 -0.41 0.89
N ILE A 16 -10.96 -0.93 -0.34
CA ILE A 16 -9.72 -1.03 -1.14
C ILE A 16 -9.17 0.37 -1.46
N GLY A 17 -10.07 1.30 -1.78
CA GLY A 17 -9.74 2.72 -1.92
C GLY A 17 -9.16 3.31 -0.63
N ALA A 18 -9.73 2.99 0.54
CA ALA A 18 -9.27 3.44 1.84
C ALA A 18 -7.91 2.83 2.21
N THR A 19 -7.65 1.58 1.83
CA THR A 19 -6.33 0.97 2.03
C THR A 19 -5.29 1.52 1.06
N LYS A 20 -5.65 1.71 -0.23
CA LYS A 20 -4.82 2.44 -1.20
C LYS A 20 -4.53 3.86 -0.72
N ILE A 21 -5.52 4.52 -0.14
CA ILE A 21 -5.37 5.82 0.55
C ILE A 21 -4.39 5.67 1.70
N ALA A 22 -4.56 4.74 2.64
CA ALA A 22 -3.66 4.58 3.78
C ALA A 22 -2.18 4.48 3.35
N ILE A 23 -1.90 3.69 2.32
CA ILE A 23 -0.54 3.41 1.83
C ILE A 23 -0.01 4.51 0.89
N THR A 24 -0.90 5.28 0.26
CA THR A 24 -0.57 6.44 -0.62
C THR A 24 -0.69 7.79 0.11
N THR A 25 -1.23 7.81 1.34
CA THR A 25 -1.43 9.05 2.08
C THR A 25 -0.13 9.51 2.70
N PRO A 26 0.08 10.84 2.74
CA PRO A 26 1.28 11.43 3.33
C PRO A 26 1.48 11.04 4.81
N PHE A 27 0.45 10.54 5.50
CA PHE A 27 0.57 10.11 6.89
C PHE A 27 1.49 8.89 7.10
N LEU A 28 1.52 7.92 6.18
CA LEU A 28 2.44 6.78 6.26
C LEU A 28 3.68 6.99 5.37
N ILE A 29 3.47 7.62 4.22
CA ILE A 29 4.55 7.88 3.26
C ILE A 29 5.60 8.87 3.78
N GLU A 30 5.20 9.97 4.41
CA GLU A 30 6.14 11.02 4.80
C GLU A 30 7.08 10.57 5.93
N PRO A 31 6.60 9.88 6.99
CA PRO A 31 7.49 9.27 7.97
C PRO A 31 8.47 8.26 7.34
N LEU A 32 8.02 7.45 6.37
CA LEU A 32 8.88 6.46 5.72
C LEU A 32 9.97 7.16 4.89
N ARG A 33 9.59 8.22 4.20
CA ARG A 33 10.51 9.10 3.45
C ARG A 33 11.54 9.73 4.36
N GLU A 34 11.13 10.39 5.43
CA GLU A 34 12.04 11.05 6.37
C GLU A 34 12.98 10.04 7.02
N ALA A 35 12.47 8.86 7.37
CA ALA A 35 13.28 7.81 7.95
C ALA A 35 14.30 7.23 6.97
N ALA A 36 13.90 6.98 5.73
CA ALA A 36 14.76 6.41 4.69
C ALA A 36 15.99 7.26 4.38
N ILE A 37 15.89 8.58 4.53
CA ILE A 37 16.95 9.52 4.15
C ILE A 37 17.76 10.07 5.32
N GLY A 38 17.46 9.70 6.56
CA GLY A 38 18.15 10.34 7.68
C GLY A 38 17.87 9.82 9.08
N ARG A 39 16.90 8.92 9.27
CA ARG A 39 16.57 8.35 10.58
C ARG A 39 16.56 6.83 10.52
N SER A 40 17.76 6.25 10.46
CA SER A 40 17.96 4.79 10.38
C SER A 40 17.30 4.03 11.54
N GLU A 41 17.19 4.63 12.72
CA GLU A 41 16.50 4.04 13.88
C GLU A 41 14.97 3.98 13.71
N GLU A 42 14.37 4.96 13.02
CA GLU A 42 12.93 5.02 12.77
C GLU A 42 12.53 4.19 11.54
N LEU A 43 13.45 3.98 10.59
CA LEU A 43 13.18 3.28 9.33
C LEU A 43 12.60 1.88 9.54
N GLY A 44 13.15 1.11 10.48
CA GLY A 44 12.65 -0.23 10.78
C GLY A 44 11.22 -0.23 11.35
N HIS A 45 10.87 0.79 12.12
CA HIS A 45 9.52 0.94 12.67
C HIS A 45 8.52 1.29 11.58
N THR A 46 8.84 2.28 10.74
CA THR A 46 7.92 2.71 9.69
C THR A 46 7.74 1.65 8.60
N VAL A 47 8.81 0.93 8.22
CA VAL A 47 8.71 -0.22 7.32
C VAL A 47 7.79 -1.30 7.90
N ARG A 48 7.84 -1.53 9.21
CA ARG A 48 6.97 -2.49 9.87
C ARG A 48 5.51 -2.06 9.85
N GLU A 49 5.21 -0.78 10.11
CA GLU A 49 3.84 -0.24 10.02
C GLU A 49 3.26 -0.41 8.60
N HIS A 50 4.07 -0.17 7.58
CA HIS A 50 3.70 -0.43 6.18
C HIS A 50 3.40 -1.91 5.91
N MET A 51 4.23 -2.83 6.43
CA MET A 51 4.00 -4.26 6.29
C MET A 51 2.77 -4.75 7.05
N GLU A 52 2.51 -4.22 8.23
CA GLU A 52 1.31 -4.52 9.02
C GLU A 52 0.04 -4.04 8.32
N ALA A 53 0.11 -3.00 7.47
CA ALA A 53 -1.00 -2.55 6.64
C ALA A 53 -1.27 -3.44 5.40
N MET A 54 -0.31 -4.27 4.97
CA MET A 54 -0.49 -5.16 3.81
C MET A 54 -1.38 -6.37 4.08
N GLU A 55 -1.31 -6.92 5.29
CA GLU A 55 -2.13 -8.07 5.67
C GLU A 55 -3.65 -7.77 5.59
N PRO A 56 -4.17 -6.68 6.18
CA PRO A 56 -5.58 -6.32 6.06
C PRO A 56 -5.97 -5.91 4.63
N LEU A 57 -5.05 -5.34 3.83
CA LEU A 57 -5.29 -5.07 2.40
C LEU A 57 -5.62 -6.35 1.63
N VAL A 58 -4.76 -7.37 1.77
CA VAL A 58 -4.91 -8.63 1.05
C VAL A 58 -6.15 -9.38 1.50
N GLN A 59 -6.39 -9.45 2.82
CA GLN A 59 -7.60 -10.08 3.38
C GLN A 59 -8.88 -9.40 2.90
N SER A 60 -8.93 -8.06 2.92
CA SER A 60 -10.08 -7.30 2.44
C SER A 60 -10.31 -7.48 0.94
N SER A 61 -9.23 -7.59 0.16
CA SER A 61 -9.31 -7.82 -1.29
C SER A 61 -9.82 -9.22 -1.62
N ILE A 62 -9.38 -10.25 -0.89
CA ILE A 62 -9.90 -11.62 -1.00
C ILE A 62 -11.39 -11.65 -0.66
N GLN A 63 -11.79 -10.98 0.43
CA GLN A 63 -13.19 -10.89 0.81
C GLN A 63 -14.02 -10.17 -0.25
N ALA A 64 -13.51 -9.07 -0.83
CA ALA A 64 -14.15 -8.32 -1.92
C ALA A 64 -14.39 -9.18 -3.15
N ALA A 65 -13.36 -9.90 -3.59
CA ALA A 65 -13.49 -10.78 -4.74
C ALA A 65 -14.47 -11.93 -4.44
N SER A 66 -14.43 -12.50 -3.23
CA SER A 66 -15.30 -13.63 -2.86
C SER A 66 -16.79 -13.31 -2.86
N ILE A 67 -17.18 -12.05 -2.63
CA ILE A 67 -18.58 -11.62 -2.63
C ILE A 67 -19.01 -10.95 -3.95
N SER A 68 -18.07 -10.76 -4.89
CA SER A 68 -18.34 -10.22 -6.22
C SER A 68 -18.91 -11.30 -7.13
N TYR A 69 -19.98 -10.99 -7.87
CA TYR A 69 -20.71 -11.98 -8.69
C TYR A 69 -20.18 -12.12 -10.11
N ASP A 70 -19.49 -11.11 -10.63
CA ASP A 70 -18.95 -11.14 -11.99
C ASP A 70 -17.42 -11.19 -11.97
N THR A 71 -16.87 -11.96 -12.91
CA THR A 71 -15.44 -12.19 -13.03
C THR A 71 -14.66 -10.90 -13.29
N LYS A 72 -15.25 -9.91 -13.97
CA LYS A 72 -14.56 -8.66 -14.29
C LYS A 72 -14.32 -7.82 -13.03
N SER A 73 -15.29 -7.76 -12.13
CA SER A 73 -15.13 -7.10 -10.83
C SER A 73 -14.11 -7.81 -9.95
N GLN A 74 -14.14 -9.15 -9.90
CA GLN A 74 -13.15 -9.96 -9.18
C GLN A 74 -11.72 -9.71 -9.69
N THR A 75 -11.54 -9.72 -11.01
CA THR A 75 -10.25 -9.41 -11.65
C THR A 75 -9.79 -8.01 -11.31
N THR A 76 -10.67 -7.01 -11.41
CA THR A 76 -10.34 -5.60 -11.12
C THR A 76 -9.87 -5.43 -9.67
N ILE A 77 -10.55 -6.08 -8.71
CA ILE A 77 -10.19 -6.06 -7.29
C ILE A 77 -8.77 -6.61 -7.08
N PHE A 78 -8.46 -7.77 -7.66
CA PHE A 78 -7.13 -8.38 -7.51
C PHE A 78 -6.05 -7.59 -8.26
N GLU A 79 -6.35 -7.00 -9.41
CA GLU A 79 -5.44 -6.12 -10.12
C GLU A 79 -5.09 -4.89 -9.28
N GLN A 80 -6.08 -4.25 -8.65
CA GLN A 80 -5.84 -3.11 -7.75
C GLN A 80 -5.01 -3.51 -6.53
N CYS A 81 -5.36 -4.62 -5.86
CA CYS A 81 -4.58 -5.14 -4.74
C CYS A 81 -3.12 -5.41 -5.16
N LYS A 82 -2.92 -6.03 -6.32
CA LYS A 82 -1.59 -6.31 -6.87
C LYS A 82 -0.81 -5.03 -7.12
N THR A 83 -1.38 -4.03 -7.79
CA THR A 83 -0.71 -2.75 -8.06
C THR A 83 -0.25 -2.07 -6.77
N VAL A 84 -1.06 -2.12 -5.71
CA VAL A 84 -0.71 -1.53 -4.41
C VAL A 84 0.46 -2.29 -3.76
N VAL A 85 0.43 -3.63 -3.76
CA VAL A 85 1.53 -4.45 -3.23
C VAL A 85 2.82 -4.26 -4.04
N GLU A 86 2.74 -4.12 -5.36
CA GLU A 86 3.89 -3.83 -6.22
C GLU A 86 4.49 -2.45 -5.93
N ALA A 87 3.66 -1.43 -5.70
CA ALA A 87 4.11 -0.10 -5.31
C ALA A 87 4.78 -0.10 -3.93
N GLU A 88 4.18 -0.77 -2.94
CA GLU A 88 4.76 -0.93 -1.60
C GLU A 88 6.11 -1.65 -1.66
N LEU A 89 6.21 -2.71 -2.46
CA LEU A 89 7.48 -3.43 -2.66
C LEU A 89 8.56 -2.52 -3.24
N GLN A 90 8.23 -1.69 -4.24
CA GLN A 90 9.18 -0.71 -4.79
C GLN A 90 9.60 0.32 -3.74
N MET A 91 8.66 0.78 -2.90
CA MET A 91 8.96 1.71 -1.82
C MET A 91 9.92 1.10 -0.79
N LEU A 92 9.70 -0.16 -0.39
CA LEU A 92 10.59 -0.88 0.51
C LEU A 92 11.98 -1.10 -0.07
N TYR A 93 12.09 -1.41 -1.36
CA TYR A 93 13.39 -1.50 -2.01
C TYR A 93 14.13 -0.17 -1.99
N GLY A 94 13.44 0.95 -2.26
CA GLY A 94 14.01 2.29 -2.12
C GLY A 94 14.47 2.60 -0.70
N CYS A 95 13.67 2.23 0.31
CA CYS A 95 14.03 2.36 1.73
C CYS A 95 15.27 1.54 2.10
N LYS A 96 15.34 0.29 1.63
CA LYS A 96 16.50 -0.60 1.83
C LYS A 96 17.76 0.00 1.24
N ASP A 97 17.68 0.57 0.03
CA ASP A 97 18.83 1.17 -0.66
C ASP A 97 19.26 2.49 0.00
N ALA A 98 18.32 3.29 0.50
CA ALA A 98 18.60 4.52 1.23
C ALA A 98 19.15 4.27 2.66
N GLY A 99 18.68 3.21 3.33
CA GLY A 99 19.22 2.69 4.58
C GLY A 99 19.24 3.68 5.76
N GLY A 100 18.45 4.75 5.71
CA GLY A 100 18.46 5.82 6.71
C GLY A 100 19.71 6.70 6.66
N ASN A 101 20.48 6.65 5.57
CA ASN A 101 21.75 7.36 5.43
C ASN A 101 21.59 8.60 4.54
N PRO A 102 21.78 9.82 5.09
CA PRO A 102 21.60 11.08 4.35
C PRO A 102 22.63 11.32 3.25
N LYS A 103 23.68 10.48 3.14
CA LYS A 103 24.74 10.59 2.14
C LYS A 103 24.54 9.71 0.91
N VAL A 104 23.52 8.84 0.91
CA VAL A 104 23.26 7.92 -0.20
C VAL A 104 22.53 8.67 -1.30
N ARG A 105 23.11 8.66 -2.52
CA ARG A 105 22.53 9.29 -3.71
C ARG A 105 21.12 8.75 -4.02
N ASP A 106 20.89 7.47 -3.75
CA ASP A 106 19.58 6.82 -3.94
C ASP A 106 18.52 7.28 -2.94
N GLY A 107 18.89 7.88 -1.81
CA GLY A 107 17.94 8.57 -0.92
C GLY A 107 17.31 9.82 -1.55
N GLN A 108 18.02 10.49 -2.48
CA GLN A 108 17.43 11.57 -3.29
C GLN A 108 16.52 11.02 -4.40
N ASN A 109 16.90 9.91 -5.05
CA ASN A 109 16.01 9.23 -6.00
C ASN A 109 14.72 8.74 -5.33
N PHE A 110 14.81 8.26 -4.09
CA PHE A 110 13.63 7.89 -3.28
C PHE A 110 12.75 9.11 -2.96
N ARG A 111 13.35 10.28 -2.72
CA ARG A 111 12.59 11.52 -2.57
C ARG A 111 11.82 11.89 -3.83
N ASP A 112 12.45 11.78 -4.99
CA ASP A 112 11.83 12.13 -6.27
C ASP A 112 10.77 11.10 -6.72
N PHE A 113 10.93 9.82 -6.35
CA PHE A 113 9.98 8.74 -6.68
C PHE A 113 8.61 8.90 -6.02
N ILE A 114 8.54 9.58 -4.88
CA ILE A 114 7.33 9.71 -4.06
C ILE A 114 6.73 11.14 -4.21
N GLN A 115 7.11 11.92 -5.23
CA GLN A 115 6.44 13.19 -5.59
C GLN A 115 5.32 12.97 -6.61
#